data_AF-A0A7Y3RC17-F1
#
_entry.id   AF-A0A7Y3RC17-F1
#
_cell.length_a   1.000
_cell.length_b   1.000
_cell.length_c   1.000
_cell.angle_alpha   90.00
_cell.angle_beta   90.00
_cell.angle_gamma   90.00
#
_symmetry.space_group_name_H-M   'P 1'
#
loop_
_entity.id
_entity.type
_entity.pdbx_description
1 polymer ?
#
loop_
_entity_poly.entity_id
_entity_poly.type
_entity_poly.pdbx_seq_one_letter_code
_entity_poly.pdbx_strand_id
1 'polypeptide(L)'
;MGVILNDIPKSISDTTFIKKLEKLGYLKTKIDSEKFDEINQIFTQKEHEEIYALACVYVYRDIMIFRRKSKIVGIAKICFECSSSQIHGTKANKDGFGMSGDFDKLYKILNEK
;
A
#
# COMPACT_ATOMS: atom_id res chain seq x y z
N MET A 1 -8.48 -6.77 14.82
CA MET A 1 -8.56 -5.34 14.44
C MET A 1 -7.21 -4.67 14.18
N GLY A 2 -6.08 -5.15 14.74
CA GLY A 2 -4.79 -4.45 14.57
C GLY A 2 -4.27 -4.32 13.13
N VAL A 3 -4.59 -5.24 12.20
CA VAL A 3 -4.24 -5.09 10.77
C VAL A 3 -5.03 -3.96 10.09
N ILE A 4 -6.27 -3.72 10.54
CA ILE A 4 -7.20 -2.79 9.90
C ILE A 4 -6.92 -1.35 10.36
N LEU A 5 -6.69 -1.14 11.65
CA LEU A 5 -6.61 0.19 12.28
C LEU A 5 -5.20 0.57 12.75
N ASN A 6 -4.36 -0.41 13.08
CA ASN A 6 -3.02 -0.15 13.63
C ASN A 6 -1.93 -0.45 12.61
N ASP A 7 -0.71 -0.04 12.92
CA ASP A 7 0.48 -0.35 12.13
C ASP A 7 0.93 -1.81 12.35
N ILE A 8 0.12 -2.75 11.85
CA ILE A 8 0.44 -4.17 11.74
C ILE A 8 0.36 -4.55 10.26
N PRO A 9 1.40 -5.20 9.70
CA PRO A 9 2.66 -5.57 10.36
C PRO A 9 3.58 -4.34 10.55
N LYS A 10 4.46 -4.40 11.55
CA LYS A 10 5.49 -3.36 11.77
C LYS A 10 6.72 -3.52 10.86
N SER A 11 6.84 -4.64 10.16
CA SER A 11 7.97 -4.94 9.29
C SER A 11 7.59 -5.96 8.21
N ILE A 12 8.38 -6.00 7.13
CA ILE A 12 8.23 -7.00 6.07
C ILE A 12 8.63 -8.43 6.49
N SER A 13 9.32 -8.58 7.63
CA SER A 13 9.74 -9.89 8.16
C SER A 13 8.63 -10.60 8.93
N ASP A 14 7.65 -9.86 9.46
CA ASP A 14 6.43 -10.46 9.99
C ASP A 14 5.57 -10.92 8.82
N THR A 15 5.73 -12.18 8.43
CA THR A 15 4.93 -12.79 7.35
C THR A 15 3.71 -13.54 7.88
N THR A 16 3.59 -13.62 9.21
CA THR A 16 2.51 -14.38 9.86
C THR A 16 1.15 -13.70 9.68
N PHE A 17 1.13 -12.37 9.55
CA PHE A 17 -0.11 -11.62 9.30
C PHE A 17 -0.74 -11.95 7.94
N ILE A 18 0.06 -12.28 6.92
CA ILE A 18 -0.44 -12.56 5.56
C ILE A 18 -1.42 -13.73 5.58
N LYS A 19 -1.06 -14.80 6.31
CA LYS A 19 -1.94 -15.97 6.49
C LYS A 19 -3.21 -15.66 7.28
N LYS A 20 -3.24 -14.54 8.02
CA LYS A 20 -4.39 -14.10 8.80
C LYS A 20 -5.32 -13.19 7.99
N LEU A 21 -4.87 -12.61 6.87
CA LEU A 21 -5.68 -11.68 6.06
C LEU A 21 -6.96 -12.35 5.52
N GLU A 22 -6.83 -13.56 4.97
CA GLU A 22 -7.98 -14.32 4.47
C GLU A 22 -8.98 -14.63 5.59
N LYS A 23 -8.49 -14.94 6.80
CA LYS A 23 -9.35 -15.16 7.98
C LYS A 23 -10.05 -13.88 8.47
N LEU A 24 -9.52 -12.72 8.10
CA LEU A 24 -10.11 -11.41 8.40
C LEU A 24 -11.06 -10.93 7.29
N GLY A 25 -11.28 -11.73 6.24
CA GLY A 25 -12.18 -11.42 5.13
C GLY A 25 -11.53 -10.70 3.95
N TYR A 26 -10.21 -10.53 3.94
CA TYR A 26 -9.52 -10.00 2.76
C TYR A 26 -9.50 -11.02 1.64
N LEU A 27 -9.76 -10.55 0.41
CA LEU A 27 -9.64 -11.36 -0.79
C LEU A 27 -8.26 -11.16 -1.41
N LYS A 28 -7.59 -12.27 -1.69
CA LYS A 28 -6.28 -12.25 -2.34
C LYS A 28 -6.45 -12.22 -3.86
N THR A 29 -6.00 -11.14 -4.47
CA THR A 29 -5.96 -10.98 -5.93
C THR A 29 -4.51 -10.88 -6.41
N LYS A 30 -4.21 -11.49 -7.57
CA LYS A 30 -2.94 -11.31 -8.25
C LYS A 30 -3.07 -10.17 -9.25
N ILE A 31 -2.14 -9.22 -9.21
CA ILE A 31 -2.06 -8.13 -10.19
C ILE A 31 -1.31 -8.63 -11.43
N ASP A 32 -1.79 -8.25 -12.61
CA ASP A 32 -1.12 -8.54 -13.87
C ASP A 32 0.26 -7.86 -13.92
N SER A 33 1.26 -8.58 -14.42
CA SER A 33 2.59 -8.05 -14.66
C SER A 33 2.62 -6.85 -15.60
N GLU A 34 1.66 -6.72 -16.52
CA GLU A 34 1.56 -5.57 -17.42
C GLU A 34 1.36 -4.24 -16.67
N LYS A 35 0.74 -4.30 -15.48
CA LYS A 35 0.49 -3.13 -14.63
C LYS A 35 1.69 -2.75 -13.75
N PHE A 36 2.75 -3.56 -13.72
CA PHE A 36 3.83 -3.38 -12.75
C PHE A 36 4.61 -2.10 -12.99
N ASP A 37 4.87 -1.72 -14.23
CA ASP A 37 5.63 -0.50 -14.53
C ASP A 37 4.90 0.76 -14.05
N GLU A 38 3.59 0.83 -14.29
CA GLU A 38 2.75 1.93 -13.80
C GLU A 38 2.69 1.99 -12.27
N ILE A 39 2.56 0.83 -11.61
CA ILE A 39 2.58 0.74 -10.16
C ILE A 39 3.96 1.16 -9.62
N ASN A 40 5.06 0.75 -10.26
CA ASN A 40 6.41 1.12 -9.84
C ASN A 40 6.63 2.64 -9.89
N GLN A 41 6.09 3.32 -10.91
CA GLN A 41 6.14 4.79 -11.00
C GLN A 41 5.40 5.49 -9.85
N ILE A 42 4.35 4.86 -9.30
CA ILE A 42 3.64 5.35 -8.11
C ILE A 42 4.47 5.08 -6.84
N PHE A 43 5.07 3.89 -6.73
CA PHE A 43 5.93 3.50 -5.61
C PHE A 43 7.38 3.97 -5.72
N THR A 44 7.57 5.18 -6.24
CA THR A 44 8.87 5.86 -6.31
C THR A 44 8.83 7.11 -5.44
N GLN A 45 9.92 7.43 -4.75
CA GLN A 45 10.00 8.66 -3.96
C GLN A 45 9.85 9.87 -4.87
N LYS A 46 8.95 10.77 -4.50
CA LYS A 46 8.69 12.04 -5.18
C LYS A 46 8.78 13.16 -4.16
N GLU A 47 9.33 14.29 -4.56
CA GLU A 47 9.33 15.50 -3.74
C GLU A 47 8.07 16.30 -4.05
N HIS A 48 7.45 16.85 -3.01
CA HIS A 48 6.25 17.67 -3.11
C HIS A 48 6.51 18.97 -2.33
N GLU A 49 6.21 20.11 -2.94
CA GLU A 49 6.40 21.42 -2.31
C GLU A 49 5.47 21.60 -1.10
N GLU A 50 4.27 21.03 -1.15
CA GLU A 50 3.27 21.08 -0.08
C GLU A 50 2.74 19.68 0.22
N ILE A 51 2.76 19.29 1.50
CA ILE A 51 2.29 18.00 1.98
C ILE A 51 1.05 18.23 2.84
N TYR A 52 -0.09 17.75 2.35
CA TYR A 52 -1.38 17.81 3.04
C TYR A 52 -1.73 16.47 3.70
N ALA A 53 -2.11 16.51 4.97
CA ALA A 53 -2.64 15.34 5.68
C ALA A 53 -4.09 15.60 6.10
N LEU A 54 -4.99 14.67 5.77
CA LEU A 54 -6.38 14.71 6.23
C LEU A 54 -6.47 14.04 7.61
N ALA A 55 -7.15 14.68 8.57
CA ALA A 55 -7.43 14.10 9.87
C ALA A 55 -8.55 13.04 9.75
N CYS A 56 -8.19 11.81 9.36
CA CYS A 56 -9.13 10.70 9.20
C CYS A 56 -8.69 9.48 10.02
N VAL A 57 -9.67 8.74 10.54
CA VAL A 57 -9.44 7.39 11.09
C VAL A 57 -9.18 6.44 9.91
N TYR A 58 -7.92 6.06 9.72
CA TYR A 58 -7.53 5.21 8.61
C TYR A 58 -8.06 3.78 8.78
N VAL A 59 -8.87 3.34 7.82
CA VAL A 59 -9.29 1.94 7.68
C VAL A 59 -8.58 1.37 6.46
N TYR A 60 -7.51 0.60 6.70
CA TYR A 60 -6.70 0.05 5.62
C TYR A 60 -7.38 -1.18 4.99
N ARG A 61 -8.24 -0.94 4.01
CA ARG A 61 -8.99 -1.96 3.27
C ARG A 61 -8.16 -2.64 2.19
N ASP A 62 -7.14 -1.96 1.69
CA ASP A 62 -6.30 -2.46 0.61
C ASP A 62 -4.88 -2.70 1.11
N ILE A 63 -4.36 -3.90 0.86
CA ILE A 63 -3.03 -4.33 1.30
C ILE A 63 -2.28 -4.90 0.10
N MET A 64 -1.22 -4.20 -0.30
CA MET A 64 -0.31 -4.62 -1.36
C MET A 64 0.92 -5.31 -0.75
N ILE A 65 1.28 -6.47 -1.31
CA ILE A 65 2.45 -7.25 -0.88
C ILE A 65 3.38 -7.41 -2.08
N PHE A 66 4.50 -6.69 -2.05
CA PHE A 66 5.49 -6.69 -3.12
C PHE A 66 6.47 -7.85 -2.94
N ARG A 67 6.69 -8.61 -4.01
CA ARG A 67 7.56 -9.79 -4.00
C ARG A 67 8.59 -9.73 -5.11
N ARG A 68 9.84 -10.05 -4.78
CA ARG A 68 10.93 -10.25 -5.74
C ARG A 68 11.58 -11.60 -5.47
N LYS A 69 11.59 -12.49 -6.48
CA LYS A 69 12.13 -13.87 -6.35
C LYS A 69 11.57 -14.57 -5.09
N SER A 70 10.25 -14.54 -4.91
CA SER A 70 9.50 -15.10 -3.77
C SER A 70 9.72 -14.45 -2.41
N LYS A 71 10.68 -13.54 -2.25
CA LYS A 71 10.90 -12.77 -1.02
C LYS A 71 10.00 -11.54 -1.00
N ILE A 72 9.41 -11.24 0.17
CA ILE A 72 8.68 -9.98 0.36
C ILE A 72 9.70 -8.86 0.47
N VAL A 73 9.53 -7.85 -0.36
CA VAL A 73 10.41 -6.67 -0.41
C VAL A 73 9.70 -5.40 0.03
N GLY A 74 8.36 -5.41 0.07
CA GLY A 74 7.58 -4.26 0.52
C GLY A 74 6.16 -4.67 0.88
N ILE A 75 5.56 -3.89 1.78
CA ILE A 75 4.15 -3.99 2.14
C ILE A 75 3.59 -2.57 2.16
N ALA A 76 2.50 -2.33 1.46
CA ALA A 76 1.79 -1.07 1.51
C ALA A 76 0.34 -1.32 1.91
N LYS A 77 -0.10 -0.65 2.96
CA LYS A 77 -1.49 -0.59 3.36
C LYS A 77 -2.05 0.74 2.91
N ILE A 78 -3.22 0.73 2.29
CA ILE A 78 -3.78 1.91 1.64
C ILE A 78 -5.22 2.09 2.11
N CYS A 79 -5.56 3.35 2.40
CA CYS A 79 -6.92 3.81 2.57
C CYS A 79 -7.19 4.85 1.48
N PHE A 80 -7.82 4.43 0.38
CA PHE A 80 -8.14 5.33 -0.74
C PHE A 80 -9.12 6.45 -0.36
N GLU A 81 -10.08 6.18 0.53
CA GLU A 81 -11.05 7.19 0.99
C GLU A 81 -10.38 8.36 1.73
N CYS A 82 -9.27 8.11 2.42
CA CYS A 82 -8.57 9.11 3.23
C CYS A 82 -7.19 9.44 2.69
N SER A 83 -6.87 9.00 1.46
CA SER A 83 -5.59 9.25 0.79
C SER A 83 -4.39 9.04 1.72
N SER A 84 -4.36 7.88 2.38
CA SER A 84 -3.35 7.56 3.38
C SER A 84 -2.77 6.19 3.19
N SER A 85 -1.52 6.03 3.62
CA SER A 85 -0.79 4.77 3.49
C SER A 85 0.12 4.47 4.68
N GLN A 86 0.39 3.17 4.89
CA GLN A 86 1.50 2.68 5.69
C GLN A 86 2.38 1.82 4.81
N ILE A 87 3.63 2.23 4.61
CA ILE A 87 4.57 1.54 3.72
C ILE A 87 5.78 1.04 4.52
N HIS A 88 6.06 -0.25 4.38
CA HIS A 88 7.18 -0.95 4.99
C HIS A 88 8.07 -1.59 3.93
N GLY A 89 9.36 -1.71 4.22
CA GLY A 89 10.34 -2.34 3.31
C GLY A 89 11.19 -1.35 2.49
N THR A 90 11.07 -0.06 2.77
CA THR A 90 11.90 0.99 2.15
C THR A 90 12.57 1.87 3.21
N LYS A 91 13.71 2.47 2.84
CA LYS A 91 14.38 3.56 3.59
C LYS A 91 14.12 4.94 3.00
N ALA A 92 13.45 4.98 1.84
CA ALA A 92 13.10 6.23 1.17
C ALA A 92 12.15 7.07 2.02
N ASN A 93 12.15 8.39 1.81
CA ASN A 93 11.13 9.22 2.41
C ASN A 93 9.76 8.85 1.82
N LYS A 94 8.77 8.69 2.69
CA LYS A 94 7.39 8.34 2.37
C LYS A 94 6.45 9.55 2.48
N ASP A 95 6.96 10.68 2.94
CA ASP A 95 6.20 11.92 3.02
C ASP A 95 5.70 12.31 1.64
N GLY A 96 4.43 12.70 1.58
CA GLY A 96 3.77 13.02 0.31
C GLY A 96 3.45 11.84 -0.59
N PHE A 97 3.68 10.58 -0.17
CA PHE A 97 3.30 9.42 -0.97
C PHE A 97 1.81 9.46 -1.34
N GLY A 98 1.51 9.21 -2.62
CA GLY A 98 0.16 9.19 -3.14
C GLY A 98 -0.43 10.56 -3.50
N MET A 99 0.33 11.65 -3.27
CA MET A 99 -0.06 13.00 -3.69
C MET A 99 0.00 13.17 -5.20
N SER A 100 -0.45 14.34 -5.68
CA SER A 100 -0.48 14.68 -7.11
C SER A 100 -1.27 13.68 -7.95
N GLY A 101 -2.31 13.07 -7.37
CA GLY A 101 -3.22 12.13 -8.05
C GLY A 101 -2.77 10.68 -8.06
N ASP A 102 -1.66 10.33 -7.40
CA ASP A 102 -1.16 8.95 -7.38
C ASP A 102 -2.12 7.97 -6.68
N PHE A 103 -2.85 8.39 -5.64
CA PHE A 103 -3.90 7.56 -5.04
C PHE A 103 -5.01 7.22 -6.03
N ASP A 104 -5.49 8.22 -6.78
CA ASP A 104 -6.55 8.02 -7.77
C ASP A 104 -6.06 7.15 -8.94
N LYS A 105 -4.83 7.39 -9.39
CA LYS A 105 -4.19 6.59 -10.44
C LYS A 105 -4.05 5.13 -9.99
N LEU A 106 -3.57 4.90 -8.76
CA LEU A 106 -3.45 3.56 -8.21
C LEU A 106 -4.81 2.88 -8.08
N TYR A 107 -5.82 3.58 -7.59
CA TYR A 107 -7.18 3.04 -7.48
C TYR A 107 -7.72 2.58 -8.83
N LYS A 108 -7.51 3.37 -9.90
CA LYS A 108 -7.90 3.02 -11.26
C LYS A 108 -7.18 1.77 -11.74
N ILE A 109 -5.84 1.73 -11.66
CA ILE A 109 -5.03 0.57 -12.10
C ILE A 109 -5.50 -0.73 -11.42
N LEU A 110 -5.84 -0.68 -10.13
CA LEU A 110 -6.26 -1.85 -9.36
C LEU A 110 -7.69 -2.32 -9.68
N ASN A 111 -8.56 -1.42 -10.16
CA ASN A 111 -9.98 -1.72 -10.43
C ASN A 111 -10.33 -1.81 -11.92
N GLU A 112 -9.45 -1.37 -12.81
CA GLU A 112 -9.59 -1.57 -14.25
C GLU A 112 -9.50 -3.08 -14.58
N LYS A 113 -10.58 -3.61 -15.16
CA LYS A 113 -10.74 -5.02 -15.55
C LYS A 113 -10.18 -5.28 -16.93
#